data_AF-A0AAU4FL30-F1
#
_entry.id   AF-A0AAU4FL30-F1
#
_cell.length_a   1.000
_cell.length_b   1.000
_cell.length_c   1.000
_cell.angle_alpha   90.00
_cell.angle_beta   90.00
_cell.angle_gamma   90.00
#
_symmetry.space_group_name_H-M   'P 1'
#
loop_
_entity.id
_entity.type
_entity.pdbx_description
1 polymer ?
#
loop_
_entity_poly.entity_id
_entity_poly.type
_entity_poly.pdbx_seq_one_letter_code
_entity_poly.pdbx_strand_id
1 'polypeptide(L)'
;MEGAREHLNKLVDQQGWRLRLRDELPGREPGKLLGAGVLLGTDLVLTCAHVIPGATARVRVEFPLLGGHLKGEWRSAAVVPGHWVERYGNDEGDLALLRLTAPAPVASPVVFDRDPVPYGTEVTIDGFPKDRSGGLWVDAVLKGPGGHGDEWVQINPVDFHEQDAGGFSGAGVTEARTGRLLGIMVAVYDAQTAGHPFFHFYMIPGATVAGHLRLVAERHTKGLPVIPEGLLVAPGTARTGRPLGLQRILTRWLHGEGGTWDIETVFVREDDREAAVALRTTLSLADRERSPGLSTAGTRLSDDGTVPRPGSIGLAVPAAGMTHEELAQALDPQPPRPLSSIAVFAPDRAAAAPEQVGELLRRLADRGARLLLVLHGPQPELTGNLLPPGRTLEWLARLGERADRLSETERSIRDLHRRLAPRVTPLPVPPTARGADAQLWTVQLAAEQRQDGPDILQKLSQAEQAVEELLLRAARIERGLRNTLDAVLRLRGLLGVAQARLGAHRRDEHPEAVRHYSAAQRLLTEGPSDLAETERAVEAFLRTVHRILDDGPGTGGTRAAGDACAEDADR
;
A
#
# COMPACT_ATOMS: atom_id res chain seq x y z
N MET A 1 30.78 -42.44 8.01
CA MET A 1 31.20 -41.06 8.32
C MET A 1 31.20 -40.16 7.09
N GLU A 2 31.51 -40.67 5.88
CA GLU A 2 31.39 -39.95 4.60
C GLU A 2 30.00 -39.32 4.38
N GLY A 3 28.92 -40.12 4.45
CA GLY A 3 27.55 -39.65 4.15
C GLY A 3 26.99 -38.62 5.13
N ALA A 4 27.46 -38.59 6.38
CA ALA A 4 27.08 -37.56 7.35
C ALA A 4 27.80 -36.23 7.07
N ARG A 5 29.05 -36.28 6.61
CA ARG A 5 29.81 -35.11 6.13
C ARG A 5 29.23 -34.55 4.84
N GLU A 6 28.80 -35.42 3.93
CA GLU A 6 28.20 -35.03 2.65
C GLU A 6 26.81 -34.39 2.84
N HIS A 7 26.02 -34.88 3.81
CA HIS A 7 24.75 -34.27 4.21
C HIS A 7 24.97 -32.92 4.92
N LEU A 8 25.96 -32.82 5.80
CA LEU A 8 26.33 -31.57 6.48
C LEU A 8 26.85 -30.51 5.50
N ASN A 9 27.66 -30.90 4.50
CA ASN A 9 28.13 -30.00 3.45
C ASN A 9 26.98 -29.52 2.56
N LYS A 10 26.01 -30.39 2.20
CA LYS A 10 24.80 -29.98 1.48
C LYS A 10 23.94 -28.98 2.27
N LEU A 11 23.82 -29.16 3.59
CA LEU A 11 23.10 -28.22 4.48
C LEU A 11 23.84 -26.89 4.64
N VAL A 12 25.17 -26.91 4.71
CA VAL A 12 26.01 -25.70 4.76
C VAL A 12 25.97 -24.94 3.42
N ASP A 13 25.98 -25.64 2.29
CA ASP A 13 25.87 -25.04 0.95
C ASP A 13 24.48 -24.44 0.69
N GLN A 14 23.41 -25.06 1.21
CA GLN A 14 22.03 -24.57 1.04
C GLN A 14 21.68 -23.35 1.89
N GLN A 15 22.52 -23.02 2.87
CA GLN A 15 22.21 -21.99 3.86
C GLN A 15 23.37 -21.01 4.12
N GLY A 16 24.42 -21.05 3.29
CA GLY A 16 25.57 -20.14 3.30
C GLY A 16 25.23 -18.70 2.86
N TRP A 17 23.98 -18.47 2.48
CA TRP A 17 23.46 -17.15 2.10
C TRP A 17 23.04 -16.30 3.30
N ARG A 18 22.95 -16.87 4.50
CA ARG A 18 22.54 -16.14 5.71
C ARG A 18 23.71 -15.36 6.29
N LEU A 19 23.47 -14.08 6.58
CA LEU A 19 24.50 -13.15 7.02
C LEU A 19 24.11 -12.46 8.32
N ARG A 20 25.14 -12.13 9.12
CA ARG A 20 25.00 -11.29 10.31
C ARG A 20 25.73 -9.97 10.09
N LEU A 21 25.05 -8.85 10.33
CA LEU A 21 25.58 -7.51 10.12
C LEU A 21 25.94 -6.85 11.45
N ARG A 22 27.10 -6.19 11.49
CA ARG A 22 27.60 -5.44 12.65
C ARG A 22 28.17 -4.11 12.24
N ASP A 23 28.21 -3.18 13.19
CA ASP A 23 28.98 -1.94 13.04
C ASP A 23 30.45 -2.27 12.71
N GLU A 24 31.01 -1.54 11.74
CA GLU A 24 32.44 -1.60 11.45
C GLU A 24 33.18 -0.64 12.39
N LEU A 25 33.90 -1.18 13.37
CA LEU A 25 34.78 -0.43 14.25
C LEU A 25 36.24 -0.47 13.76
N PRO A 26 37.07 0.55 14.07
CA PRO A 26 38.51 0.49 13.82
C PRO A 26 39.14 -0.70 14.54
N GLY A 27 39.74 -1.64 13.79
CA GLY A 27 40.42 -2.82 14.33
C GLY A 27 39.71 -4.14 14.02
N ARG A 28 40.07 -5.21 14.76
CA ARG A 28 39.53 -6.57 14.54
C ARG A 28 38.32 -6.91 15.40
N GLU A 29 37.99 -6.12 16.42
CA GLU A 29 36.84 -6.43 17.27
C GLU A 29 35.50 -6.21 16.55
N PRO A 30 34.49 -7.08 16.79
CA PRO A 30 33.18 -6.94 16.19
C PRO A 30 32.40 -5.81 16.88
N GLY A 31 31.83 -4.90 16.07
CA GLY A 31 30.93 -3.86 16.58
C GLY A 31 29.58 -4.41 17.05
N LYS A 32 28.68 -3.49 17.42
CA LYS A 32 27.31 -3.81 17.83
C LYS A 32 26.59 -4.58 16.71
N LEU A 33 25.78 -5.56 17.11
CA LEU A 33 24.87 -6.24 16.18
C LEU A 33 23.85 -5.24 15.63
N LEU A 34 23.80 -5.16 14.30
CA LEU A 34 22.87 -4.32 13.57
C LEU A 34 21.64 -5.09 13.13
N GLY A 35 21.83 -6.29 12.59
CA GLY A 35 20.74 -7.09 12.02
C GLY A 35 21.25 -8.29 11.24
N ALA A 36 20.40 -8.78 10.34
CA ALA A 36 20.66 -9.90 9.45
C ALA A 36 20.69 -9.43 7.97
N GLY A 37 21.10 -10.34 7.10
CA GLY A 37 21.11 -10.09 5.65
C GLY A 37 21.13 -11.38 4.84
N VAL A 38 20.93 -11.21 3.54
CA VAL A 38 20.95 -12.28 2.53
C VAL A 38 22.07 -12.00 1.53
N LEU A 39 22.99 -12.96 1.36
CA LEU A 39 24.01 -12.95 0.33
C LEU A 39 23.38 -13.33 -1.02
N LEU A 40 23.60 -12.50 -2.03
CA LEU A 40 23.19 -12.72 -3.41
C LEU A 40 24.45 -12.88 -4.28
N GLY A 41 24.60 -14.04 -4.91
CA GLY A 41 25.81 -14.36 -5.67
C GLY A 41 27.05 -14.40 -4.78
N THR A 42 28.09 -13.63 -5.10
CA THR A 42 29.37 -13.66 -4.37
C THR A 42 29.69 -12.40 -3.61
N ASP A 43 29.04 -11.27 -3.91
CA ASP A 43 29.48 -9.96 -3.42
C ASP A 43 28.35 -9.00 -3.04
N LEU A 44 27.08 -9.37 -3.24
CA LEU A 44 25.94 -8.52 -2.90
C LEU A 44 25.26 -8.98 -1.62
N VAL A 45 24.91 -8.04 -0.76
CA VAL A 45 24.19 -8.31 0.50
C VAL A 45 22.93 -7.47 0.52
N LEU A 46 21.77 -8.13 0.63
CA LEU A 46 20.50 -7.48 0.85
C LEU A 46 20.16 -7.43 2.34
N THR A 47 19.71 -6.28 2.82
CA THR A 47 19.20 -6.10 4.19
C THR A 47 18.16 -4.95 4.21
N CYS A 48 17.61 -4.65 5.38
CA CYS A 48 16.74 -3.50 5.57
C CYS A 48 17.56 -2.20 5.67
N ALA A 49 17.04 -1.07 5.18
CA ALA A 49 17.75 0.20 5.27
C ALA A 49 17.94 0.65 6.72
N HIS A 50 16.96 0.44 7.60
CA HIS A 50 17.07 0.82 9.02
C HIS A 50 18.12 0.01 9.81
N VAL A 51 18.56 -1.14 9.29
CA VAL A 51 19.60 -1.97 9.94
C VAL A 51 20.94 -1.25 9.90
N ILE A 52 21.18 -0.44 8.86
CA ILE A 52 22.47 0.20 8.62
C ILE A 52 22.41 1.68 9.02
N PRO A 53 23.45 2.25 9.67
CA PRO A 53 23.37 3.59 10.25
C PRO A 53 23.16 4.75 9.27
N GLY A 54 23.50 4.55 8.00
CA GLY A 54 23.31 5.55 6.94
C GLY A 54 23.88 5.10 5.60
N ALA A 55 23.49 5.79 4.51
CA ALA A 55 23.82 5.41 3.14
C ALA A 55 25.33 5.40 2.81
N THR A 56 26.14 6.08 3.63
CA THR A 56 27.61 6.13 3.49
C THR A 56 28.34 5.27 4.51
N ALA A 57 27.62 4.64 5.44
CA ALA A 57 28.20 3.80 6.47
C ALA A 57 28.80 2.53 5.85
N ARG A 58 29.85 2.02 6.48
CA ARG A 58 30.38 0.71 6.20
C ARG A 58 30.01 -0.23 7.33
N VAL A 59 29.78 -1.48 6.99
CA VAL A 59 29.39 -2.51 7.94
C VAL A 59 30.24 -3.75 7.80
N ARG A 60 30.39 -4.48 8.90
CA ARG A 60 31.00 -5.80 8.93
C ARG A 60 29.93 -6.85 8.64
N VAL A 61 30.17 -7.68 7.64
CA VAL A 61 29.33 -8.82 7.27
C VAL A 61 30.02 -10.11 7.70
N GLU A 62 29.37 -10.87 8.58
CA GLU A 62 29.85 -12.15 9.12
C GLU A 62 29.08 -13.31 8.47
N PHE A 63 29.77 -14.46 8.32
CA PHE A 63 29.24 -15.67 7.69
C PHE A 63 29.10 -16.79 8.74
N PRO A 64 28.08 -16.75 9.62
CA PRO A 64 28.05 -17.57 10.84
C PRO A 64 27.94 -19.08 10.60
N LEU A 65 27.58 -19.52 9.40
CA LEU A 65 27.16 -20.91 9.12
C LEU A 65 28.08 -21.63 8.14
N LEU A 66 29.21 -21.02 7.77
CA LEU A 66 30.28 -21.72 7.08
C LEU A 66 30.92 -22.73 8.04
N GLY A 67 30.58 -24.01 7.84
CA GLY A 67 31.10 -25.14 8.63
C GLY A 67 32.56 -25.45 8.28
N GLY A 68 33.41 -25.54 9.30
CA GLY A 68 34.82 -25.96 9.17
C GLY A 68 35.80 -24.79 8.95
N HIS A 69 36.87 -24.76 9.76
CA HIS A 69 38.07 -23.89 9.74
C HIS A 69 37.94 -22.35 9.57
N LEU A 70 36.77 -21.81 9.23
CA LEU A 70 36.54 -20.40 8.86
C LEU A 70 35.60 -19.66 9.84
N LYS A 71 35.41 -20.19 11.06
CA LYS A 71 34.65 -19.49 12.11
C LYS A 71 35.26 -18.09 12.34
N GLY A 72 34.43 -17.06 12.17
CA GLY A 72 34.84 -15.67 12.37
C GLY A 72 35.34 -14.96 11.11
N GLU A 73 35.18 -15.56 9.91
CA GLU A 73 35.37 -14.80 8.67
C GLU A 73 34.33 -13.69 8.52
N TRP A 74 34.82 -12.55 8.07
CA TRP A 74 34.01 -11.39 7.78
C TRP A 74 34.55 -10.61 6.58
N ARG A 75 33.70 -9.77 5.99
CA ARG A 75 34.06 -8.81 4.94
C ARG A 75 33.47 -7.44 5.28
N SER A 76 34.14 -6.37 4.90
CA SER A 76 33.50 -5.05 4.93
C SER A 76 32.52 -4.95 3.76
N ALA A 77 31.43 -4.23 3.95
CA ALA A 77 30.47 -3.93 2.90
C ALA A 77 30.08 -2.44 2.95
N ALA A 78 29.78 -1.89 1.77
CA ALA A 78 29.27 -0.53 1.62
C ALA A 78 28.05 -0.54 0.70
N VAL A 79 27.16 0.43 0.87
CA VAL A 79 25.94 0.57 0.08
C VAL A 79 26.29 0.78 -1.39
N VAL A 80 25.61 0.06 -2.28
CA VAL A 80 25.72 0.28 -3.73
C VAL A 80 25.04 1.62 -4.08
N PRO A 81 25.71 2.52 -4.82
CA PRO A 81 25.12 3.80 -5.21
C PRO A 81 23.73 3.63 -5.83
N GLY A 82 22.76 4.43 -5.38
CA GLY A 82 21.36 4.39 -5.84
C GLY A 82 20.53 3.19 -5.35
N HIS A 83 21.07 2.35 -4.46
CA HIS A 83 20.40 1.15 -3.93
C HIS A 83 20.19 1.22 -2.41
N TRP A 84 19.93 2.42 -1.92
CA TRP A 84 19.41 2.70 -0.59
C TRP A 84 18.03 3.27 -0.72
N VAL A 85 17.03 2.53 -0.25
CA VAL A 85 15.63 2.93 -0.24
C VAL A 85 15.24 3.14 1.21
N GLU A 86 15.18 4.41 1.60
CA GLU A 86 14.70 4.78 2.94
C GLU A 86 13.28 4.25 3.15
N ARG A 87 12.95 3.99 4.42
CA ARG A 87 11.57 3.83 4.83
C ARG A 87 10.88 5.18 4.65
N TYR A 88 10.07 5.33 3.60
CA TYR A 88 9.38 6.58 3.33
C TYR A 88 8.12 6.67 4.17
N GLY A 89 8.14 7.51 5.21
CA GLY A 89 6.97 7.72 6.07
C GLY A 89 6.33 6.40 6.52
N ASN A 90 5.03 6.29 6.23
CA ASN A 90 4.14 5.13 6.35
C ASN A 90 4.68 3.81 5.73
N ASP A 91 5.80 3.25 6.19
CA ASP A 91 6.20 1.84 5.98
C ASP A 91 6.36 1.33 4.53
N GLU A 92 6.70 2.19 3.58
CA GLU A 92 7.09 1.81 2.22
C GLU A 92 8.62 1.72 2.08
N GLY A 93 9.13 0.84 1.22
CA GLY A 93 10.58 0.68 1.00
C GLY A 93 11.30 -0.07 2.13
N ASP A 94 12.31 0.56 2.74
CA ASP A 94 13.22 -0.01 3.77
C ASP A 94 14.19 -1.08 3.25
N LEU A 95 14.88 -0.80 2.15
CA LEU A 95 15.81 -1.74 1.49
C LEU A 95 17.19 -1.15 1.31
N ALA A 96 18.21 -1.98 1.52
CA ALA A 96 19.57 -1.63 1.18
C ALA A 96 20.32 -2.80 0.53
N LEU A 97 20.95 -2.49 -0.60
CA LEU A 97 21.89 -3.39 -1.26
C LEU A 97 23.31 -2.94 -0.98
N LEU A 98 24.09 -3.81 -0.36
CA LEU A 98 25.50 -3.58 -0.06
C LEU A 98 26.37 -4.41 -1.01
N ARG A 99 27.57 -3.92 -1.28
CA ARG A 99 28.63 -4.64 -1.96
C ARG A 99 29.77 -4.94 -0.99
N LEU A 100 30.17 -6.20 -0.93
CA LEU A 100 31.34 -6.64 -0.20
C LEU A 100 32.61 -6.12 -0.86
N THR A 101 33.61 -5.75 -0.06
CA THR A 101 34.90 -5.27 -0.58
C THR A 101 35.77 -6.39 -1.15
N ALA A 102 35.46 -7.63 -0.80
CA ALA A 102 36.01 -8.82 -1.41
C ALA A 102 34.93 -9.91 -1.45
N PRO A 103 35.00 -10.87 -2.39
CA PRO A 103 34.00 -11.92 -2.48
C PRO A 103 33.80 -12.70 -1.18
N ALA A 104 32.56 -13.15 -0.97
CA ALA A 104 32.20 -14.08 0.07
C ALA A 104 33.02 -15.38 -0.08
N PRO A 105 33.34 -16.06 1.03
CA PRO A 105 34.11 -17.31 0.97
C PRO A 105 33.43 -18.42 0.18
N VAL A 106 32.09 -18.42 0.16
CA VAL A 106 31.26 -19.35 -0.62
C VAL A 106 30.20 -18.54 -1.37
N ALA A 107 30.01 -18.86 -2.65
CA ALA A 107 28.97 -18.25 -3.45
C ALA A 107 27.59 -18.69 -2.97
N SER A 108 26.66 -17.75 -2.84
CA SER A 108 25.26 -18.02 -2.56
C SER A 108 24.54 -18.41 -3.85
N PRO A 109 23.85 -19.58 -3.88
CA PRO A 109 22.98 -19.95 -4.98
C PRO A 109 21.57 -19.35 -4.87
N VAL A 110 21.29 -18.57 -3.82
CA VAL A 110 19.92 -18.13 -3.52
C VAL A 110 19.44 -17.07 -4.52
N VAL A 111 18.18 -17.19 -4.92
CA VAL A 111 17.46 -16.21 -5.73
C VAL A 111 16.08 -16.02 -5.14
N PHE A 112 15.54 -14.81 -5.26
CA PHE A 112 14.17 -14.52 -4.87
C PHE A 112 13.20 -15.16 -5.84
N ASP A 113 12.10 -15.67 -5.30
CA ASP A 113 10.99 -16.07 -6.13
C ASP A 113 10.01 -14.92 -6.38
N ARG A 114 9.65 -14.73 -7.65
CA ARG A 114 8.68 -13.71 -8.09
C ARG A 114 7.24 -14.22 -8.06
N ASP A 115 7.04 -15.53 -8.03
CA ASP A 115 5.69 -16.08 -8.08
C ASP A 115 4.89 -15.62 -6.84
N PRO A 116 3.63 -15.19 -7.01
CA PRO A 116 2.75 -14.91 -5.88
C PRO A 116 2.68 -16.10 -4.92
N VAL A 117 2.73 -15.82 -3.62
CA VAL A 117 2.61 -16.85 -2.57
C VAL A 117 1.27 -16.65 -1.85
N PRO A 118 0.45 -17.71 -1.70
CA PRO A 118 -0.80 -17.63 -0.96
C PRO A 118 -0.62 -17.16 0.48
N TYR A 119 -1.63 -16.49 1.00
CA TYR A 119 -1.76 -16.32 2.44
C TYR A 119 -2.09 -17.66 3.09
N GLY A 120 -1.65 -17.85 4.33
CA GLY A 120 -1.67 -19.12 5.04
C GLY A 120 -0.44 -20.00 4.77
N THR A 121 0.43 -19.63 3.82
CA THR A 121 1.70 -20.35 3.61
C THR A 121 2.58 -20.27 4.86
N GLU A 122 3.05 -21.44 5.29
CA GLU A 122 4.04 -21.59 6.35
C GLU A 122 5.42 -21.15 5.85
N VAL A 123 6.05 -20.30 6.65
CA VAL A 123 7.37 -19.75 6.36
C VAL A 123 8.26 -19.92 7.58
N THR A 124 9.54 -20.01 7.30
CA THR A 124 10.58 -20.06 8.32
C THR A 124 11.48 -18.84 8.16
N ILE A 125 11.81 -18.23 9.28
CA ILE A 125 12.69 -17.07 9.39
C ILE A 125 13.89 -17.48 10.23
N ASP A 126 15.08 -17.04 9.83
CA ASP A 126 16.29 -17.27 10.61
C ASP A 126 17.05 -15.96 10.85
N GLY A 127 16.94 -15.46 12.08
CA GLY A 127 17.57 -14.22 12.53
C GLY A 127 18.75 -14.48 13.48
N PHE A 128 19.47 -13.41 13.84
CA PHE A 128 20.65 -13.50 14.72
C PHE A 128 20.49 -12.60 15.95
N PRO A 129 19.67 -12.95 16.96
CA PRO A 129 19.52 -12.13 18.15
C PRO A 129 20.83 -12.04 18.96
N LYS A 130 20.98 -10.97 19.75
CA LYS A 130 22.25 -10.57 20.41
C LYS A 130 22.93 -11.70 21.19
N ASP A 131 22.14 -12.56 21.84
CA ASP A 131 22.63 -13.60 22.74
C ASP A 131 22.68 -15.01 22.12
N ARG A 132 22.36 -15.15 20.83
CA ARG A 132 22.37 -16.45 20.12
C ARG A 132 23.27 -16.40 18.89
N SER A 133 24.54 -16.72 19.09
CA SER A 133 25.55 -16.65 18.02
C SER A 133 25.31 -17.60 16.84
N GLY A 134 24.52 -18.66 17.06
CA GLY A 134 24.16 -19.67 16.05
C GLY A 134 22.90 -19.36 15.24
N GLY A 135 22.22 -18.24 15.51
CA GLY A 135 20.94 -17.90 14.93
C GLY A 135 19.75 -18.42 15.74
N LEU A 136 18.55 -17.94 15.40
CA LEU A 136 17.28 -18.38 15.95
C LEU A 136 16.27 -18.54 14.80
N TRP A 137 15.75 -19.75 14.70
CA TRP A 137 14.71 -20.12 13.76
C TRP A 137 13.34 -19.80 14.35
N VAL A 138 12.49 -19.18 13.54
CA VAL A 138 11.12 -18.84 13.89
C VAL A 138 10.22 -19.32 12.77
N ASP A 139 9.33 -20.24 13.10
CA ASP A 139 8.24 -20.64 12.21
C ASP A 139 7.10 -19.65 12.31
N ALA A 140 6.50 -19.35 11.16
CA ALA A 140 5.50 -18.32 11.04
C ALA A 140 4.55 -18.59 9.86
N VAL A 141 3.49 -17.80 9.77
CA VAL A 141 2.47 -17.92 8.72
C VAL A 141 2.24 -16.57 8.08
N LEU A 142 2.22 -16.53 6.73
CA LEU A 142 1.82 -15.34 5.97
C LEU A 142 0.33 -15.06 6.19
N LYS A 143 -0.06 -13.83 6.56
CA LYS A 143 -1.48 -13.52 6.86
C LYS A 143 -2.18 -12.69 5.80
N GLY A 144 -1.52 -11.65 5.30
CA GLY A 144 -2.17 -10.69 4.42
C GLY A 144 -1.28 -9.51 4.11
N PRO A 145 -1.78 -8.54 3.35
CA PRO A 145 -1.13 -7.24 3.20
C PRO A 145 -0.88 -6.60 4.58
N GLY A 146 0.24 -5.91 4.71
CA GLY A 146 0.65 -5.27 5.95
C GLY A 146 1.63 -4.14 5.70
N GLY A 147 1.96 -3.40 6.76
CA GLY A 147 2.61 -2.09 6.65
C GLY A 147 1.63 -1.04 6.13
N HIS A 148 1.89 0.22 6.42
CA HIS A 148 1.16 1.28 5.73
C HIS A 148 1.55 1.26 4.23
N GLY A 149 0.56 1.42 3.34
CA GLY A 149 0.77 1.28 1.87
C GLY A 149 0.58 -0.12 1.29
N ASP A 150 0.39 -1.16 2.13
CA ASP A 150 0.13 -2.56 1.72
C ASP A 150 1.23 -3.21 0.84
N GLU A 151 2.43 -2.60 0.77
CA GLU A 151 3.58 -3.13 0.02
C GLU A 151 4.24 -4.33 0.71
N TRP A 152 4.10 -4.42 2.03
CA TRP A 152 4.65 -5.52 2.83
C TRP A 152 3.58 -6.59 3.08
N VAL A 153 4.03 -7.76 3.53
CA VAL A 153 3.16 -8.88 3.92
C VAL A 153 3.30 -9.13 5.39
N GLN A 154 2.19 -9.13 6.13
CA GLN A 154 2.18 -9.47 7.55
C GLN A 154 2.54 -10.94 7.75
N ILE A 155 3.45 -11.18 8.69
CA ILE A 155 3.86 -12.48 9.15
C ILE A 155 3.47 -12.62 10.63
N ASN A 156 2.82 -13.73 10.96
CA ASN A 156 2.54 -14.07 12.36
C ASN A 156 3.40 -15.28 12.75
N PRO A 157 4.37 -15.11 13.64
CA PRO A 157 5.07 -16.22 14.26
C PRO A 157 4.09 -17.18 14.95
N VAL A 158 4.39 -18.47 14.90
CA VAL A 158 3.62 -19.51 15.61
C VAL A 158 3.92 -19.45 17.10
N ASP A 159 5.20 -19.48 17.48
CA ASP A 159 5.67 -19.44 18.86
C ASP A 159 6.89 -18.51 19.00
N PHE A 160 6.64 -17.21 19.20
CA PHE A 160 7.70 -16.22 19.43
C PHE A 160 7.61 -15.63 20.84
N HIS A 161 8.64 -15.89 21.64
CA HIS A 161 8.70 -15.49 23.05
C HIS A 161 9.87 -14.56 23.39
N GLU A 162 10.62 -14.10 22.37
CA GLU A 162 11.72 -13.17 22.60
C GLU A 162 11.19 -11.76 22.89
N GLN A 163 11.80 -11.09 23.87
CA GLN A 163 11.43 -9.74 24.30
C GLN A 163 12.05 -8.64 23.40
N ASP A 164 13.04 -8.98 22.59
CA ASP A 164 13.71 -8.10 21.64
C ASP A 164 13.79 -8.81 20.28
N ALA A 165 13.16 -8.23 19.25
CA ALA A 165 13.28 -8.71 17.87
C ALA A 165 14.59 -8.27 17.19
N GLY A 166 15.46 -7.52 17.90
CA GLY A 166 16.76 -7.07 17.40
C GLY A 166 17.60 -8.23 16.90
N GLY A 167 18.07 -8.13 15.65
CA GLY A 167 18.82 -9.18 14.96
C GLY A 167 18.04 -9.96 13.91
N PHE A 168 16.71 -9.77 13.84
CA PHE A 168 15.86 -10.40 12.82
C PHE A 168 15.65 -9.54 11.57
N SER A 169 15.67 -8.21 11.67
CA SER A 169 15.53 -7.33 10.51
C SER A 169 16.60 -7.62 9.45
N GLY A 170 16.16 -7.78 8.20
CA GLY A 170 16.98 -8.17 7.06
C GLY A 170 17.20 -9.69 6.89
N ALA A 171 16.69 -10.52 7.80
CA ALA A 171 16.75 -11.97 7.68
C ALA A 171 15.94 -12.46 6.47
N GLY A 172 16.40 -13.54 5.82
CA GLY A 172 15.63 -14.16 4.74
C GLY A 172 14.40 -14.89 5.27
N VAL A 173 13.30 -14.80 4.53
CA VAL A 173 12.05 -15.52 4.79
C VAL A 173 11.90 -16.62 3.74
N THR A 174 11.81 -17.88 4.15
CA THR A 174 11.73 -19.02 3.23
C THR A 174 10.41 -19.78 3.35
N GLU A 175 9.84 -20.27 2.25
CA GLU A 175 8.70 -21.21 2.28
C GLU A 175 9.14 -22.51 2.96
N ALA A 176 8.48 -22.90 4.06
CA ALA A 176 8.93 -24.01 4.91
C ALA A 176 9.03 -25.34 4.14
N ARG A 177 8.11 -25.58 3.20
CA ARG A 177 8.04 -26.83 2.42
C ARG A 177 9.11 -26.95 1.34
N THR A 178 9.51 -25.84 0.71
CA THR A 178 10.37 -25.86 -0.50
C THR A 178 11.73 -25.21 -0.29
N GLY A 179 11.90 -24.44 0.78
CA GLY A 179 13.08 -23.62 1.02
C GLY A 179 13.24 -22.43 0.08
N ARG A 180 12.22 -22.10 -0.74
CA ARG A 180 12.25 -20.93 -1.64
C ARG A 180 12.37 -19.65 -0.83
N LEU A 181 13.31 -18.78 -1.18
CA LEU A 181 13.44 -17.46 -0.57
C LEU A 181 12.35 -16.52 -1.11
N LEU A 182 11.43 -16.12 -0.23
CA LEU A 182 10.25 -15.35 -0.58
C LEU A 182 10.43 -13.84 -0.37
N GLY A 183 11.36 -13.44 0.50
CA GLY A 183 11.55 -12.04 0.87
C GLY A 183 12.54 -11.87 2.02
N ILE A 184 12.57 -10.68 2.59
CA ILE A 184 13.32 -10.39 3.81
C ILE A 184 12.39 -9.86 4.91
N MET A 185 12.75 -10.11 6.16
CA MET A 185 11.97 -9.74 7.32
C MET A 185 12.21 -8.29 7.75
N VAL A 186 11.14 -7.60 8.14
CA VAL A 186 11.16 -6.31 8.83
C VAL A 186 10.45 -6.48 10.17
N ALA A 187 11.14 -6.17 11.26
CA ALA A 187 10.52 -6.09 12.59
C ALA A 187 10.18 -4.64 12.90
N VAL A 188 8.90 -4.37 13.18
CA VAL A 188 8.41 -3.05 13.59
C VAL A 188 8.00 -3.10 15.06
N TYR A 189 8.57 -2.19 15.85
CA TYR A 189 8.24 -2.01 17.25
C TYR A 189 7.15 -0.93 17.38
N ASP A 190 5.97 -1.29 17.89
CA ASP A 190 4.93 -0.32 18.21
C ASP A 190 4.93 0.02 19.71
N ALA A 191 5.32 1.27 20.00
CA ALA A 191 5.38 1.82 21.35
C ALA A 191 4.09 2.54 21.78
N GLN A 192 3.12 2.75 20.87
CA GLN A 192 1.96 3.64 21.09
C GLN A 192 0.73 2.95 21.69
N THR A 193 0.72 1.61 21.77
CA THR A 193 -0.38 0.89 22.41
C THR A 193 -0.23 0.96 23.93
N ALA A 194 -1.06 1.77 24.59
CA ALA A 194 -1.05 1.99 26.02
C ALA A 194 -1.20 0.66 26.81
N GLY A 195 -0.06 0.09 27.24
CA GLY A 195 0.00 -0.97 28.24
C GLY A 195 0.95 -2.12 27.93
N HIS A 196 1.17 -2.48 26.66
CA HIS A 196 2.05 -3.58 26.28
C HIS A 196 2.75 -3.31 24.94
N PRO A 197 4.09 -3.16 24.90
CA PRO A 197 4.80 -3.12 23.63
C PRO A 197 4.61 -4.44 22.88
N PHE A 198 4.28 -4.36 21.59
CA PHE A 198 4.12 -5.54 20.73
C PHE A 198 4.93 -5.36 19.44
N PHE A 199 5.49 -6.45 18.94
CA PHE A 199 6.20 -6.45 17.66
C PHE A 199 5.25 -6.87 16.55
N HIS A 200 5.26 -6.09 15.46
CA HIS A 200 4.69 -6.51 14.20
C HIS A 200 5.82 -7.02 13.30
N PHE A 201 5.61 -8.19 12.71
CA PHE A 201 6.56 -8.79 11.80
C PHE A 201 6.00 -8.73 10.39
N TYR A 202 6.80 -8.17 9.50
CA TYR A 202 6.47 -8.06 8.09
C TYR A 202 7.55 -8.72 7.25
N MET A 203 7.20 -9.04 6.03
CA MET A 203 8.14 -9.39 4.98
C MET A 203 8.01 -8.39 3.85
N ILE A 204 9.15 -7.94 3.34
CA ILE A 204 9.25 -7.29 2.03
C ILE A 204 9.39 -8.43 0.99
N PRO A 205 8.36 -8.69 0.16
CA PRO A 205 8.40 -9.79 -0.81
C PRO A 205 9.49 -9.60 -1.86
N GLY A 206 10.02 -10.70 -2.41
CA GLY A 206 11.06 -10.69 -3.44
C GLY A 206 10.67 -9.89 -4.70
N ALA A 207 9.40 -9.94 -5.10
CA ALA A 207 8.87 -9.09 -6.17
C ALA A 207 8.96 -7.59 -5.83
N THR A 208 8.63 -7.19 -4.61
CA THR A 208 8.78 -5.80 -4.13
C THR A 208 10.25 -5.38 -4.08
N VAL A 209 11.15 -6.27 -3.61
CA VAL A 209 12.60 -6.05 -3.65
C VAL A 209 13.08 -5.80 -5.08
N ALA A 210 12.63 -6.62 -6.04
CA ALA A 210 12.95 -6.47 -7.45
C ALA A 210 12.45 -5.13 -8.02
N GLY A 211 11.27 -4.67 -7.62
CA GLY A 211 10.71 -3.39 -8.04
C GLY A 211 11.53 -2.18 -7.59
N HIS A 212 12.12 -2.23 -6.40
CA HIS A 212 12.99 -1.18 -5.88
C HIS A 212 14.44 -1.29 -6.36
N LEU A 213 14.97 -2.52 -6.49
CA LEU A 213 16.39 -2.78 -6.70
C LEU A 213 16.61 -3.50 -8.03
N ARG A 214 16.81 -2.70 -9.09
CA ARG A 214 16.99 -3.20 -10.46
C ARG A 214 18.10 -4.26 -10.59
N LEU A 215 19.22 -4.12 -9.88
CA LEU A 215 20.29 -5.13 -9.88
C LEU A 215 19.83 -6.51 -9.37
N VAL A 216 18.90 -6.54 -8.40
CA VAL A 216 18.31 -7.79 -7.89
C VAL A 216 17.36 -8.36 -8.94
N ALA A 217 16.50 -7.52 -9.53
CA ALA A 217 15.53 -7.92 -10.56
C ALA A 217 16.18 -8.54 -11.81
N GLU A 218 17.38 -8.10 -12.18
CA GLU A 218 18.08 -8.57 -13.38
C GLU A 218 18.85 -9.87 -13.16
N ARG A 219 19.29 -10.17 -11.93
CA ARG A 219 20.30 -11.21 -11.67
C ARG A 219 19.94 -12.22 -10.57
N HIS A 220 19.01 -11.89 -9.68
CA HIS A 220 18.78 -12.63 -8.45
C HIS A 220 17.30 -12.92 -8.18
N THR A 221 16.53 -13.05 -9.26
CA THR A 221 15.10 -13.38 -9.22
C THR A 221 14.78 -14.51 -10.19
N LYS A 222 13.87 -15.41 -9.82
CA LYS A 222 13.31 -16.47 -10.64
C LYS A 222 11.78 -16.31 -10.72
N GLY A 223 11.18 -16.81 -11.79
CA GLY A 223 9.74 -16.72 -12.05
C GLY A 223 9.44 -15.79 -13.22
N LEU A 224 8.20 -15.82 -13.73
CA LEU A 224 7.80 -14.87 -14.77
C LEU A 224 7.20 -13.63 -14.12
N PRO A 225 7.41 -12.44 -14.69
CA PRO A 225 6.70 -11.23 -14.27
C PRO A 225 5.18 -11.45 -14.29
N VAL A 226 4.49 -10.86 -13.32
CA VAL A 226 3.03 -10.89 -13.24
C VAL A 226 2.42 -10.14 -14.42
N ILE A 227 2.98 -8.97 -14.74
CA ILE A 227 2.62 -8.18 -15.94
C ILE A 227 3.73 -8.31 -17.00
N PRO A 228 3.45 -8.90 -18.17
CA PRO A 228 4.44 -9.02 -19.25
C PRO A 228 4.76 -7.66 -19.88
N GLU A 229 5.94 -7.56 -20.51
CA GLU A 229 6.47 -6.30 -21.04
C GLU A 229 5.51 -5.56 -21.99
N GLY A 230 4.80 -6.28 -22.86
CA GLY A 230 3.84 -5.70 -23.81
C GLY A 230 2.62 -5.03 -23.17
N LEU A 231 2.37 -5.28 -21.88
CA LEU A 231 1.28 -4.69 -21.09
C LEU A 231 1.75 -3.60 -20.13
N LEU A 232 3.06 -3.32 -20.05
CA LEU A 232 3.60 -2.29 -19.18
C LEU A 232 3.22 -0.88 -19.65
N VAL A 233 3.11 0.03 -18.68
CA VAL A 233 2.96 1.46 -18.90
C VAL A 233 4.27 2.15 -18.61
N ALA A 234 4.73 3.01 -19.52
CA ALA A 234 5.91 3.82 -19.29
C ALA A 234 5.69 4.78 -18.09
N PRO A 235 6.71 5.02 -17.25
CA PRO A 235 6.63 6.01 -16.18
C PRO A 235 6.21 7.38 -16.74
N GLY A 236 5.19 8.01 -16.12
CA GLY A 236 4.64 9.30 -16.55
C GLY A 236 3.34 9.22 -17.35
N THR A 237 3.13 8.17 -18.15
CA THR A 237 1.87 7.94 -18.89
C THR A 237 0.71 7.58 -17.95
N ALA A 238 1.03 7.07 -16.76
CA ALA A 238 0.05 6.81 -15.70
C ALA A 238 -0.81 8.04 -15.33
N ARG A 239 -0.27 9.26 -15.50
CA ARG A 239 -0.97 10.52 -15.15
C ARG A 239 -2.05 10.92 -16.18
N THR A 240 -2.08 10.28 -17.35
CA THR A 240 -3.04 10.60 -18.42
C THR A 240 -4.21 9.63 -18.51
N GLY A 241 -4.18 8.48 -17.83
CA GLY A 241 -5.33 7.58 -17.73
C GLY A 241 -6.41 8.20 -16.84
N ARG A 242 -7.47 8.77 -17.44
CA ARG A 242 -8.54 9.49 -16.73
C ARG A 242 -9.91 8.80 -16.56
N PRO A 243 -10.21 7.58 -17.05
CA PRO A 243 -11.47 6.93 -16.72
C PRO A 243 -11.43 6.35 -15.31
N LEU A 244 -11.63 7.24 -14.32
CA LEU A 244 -11.60 6.89 -12.90
C LEU A 244 -12.63 5.81 -12.54
N GLY A 245 -13.77 5.77 -13.24
CA GLY A 245 -14.79 4.73 -13.07
C GLY A 245 -14.25 3.34 -13.40
N LEU A 246 -13.53 3.19 -14.51
CA LEU A 246 -12.85 1.94 -14.87
C LEU A 246 -11.82 1.55 -13.81
N GLN A 247 -10.96 2.49 -13.40
CA GLN A 247 -9.94 2.23 -12.37
C GLN A 247 -10.55 1.77 -11.05
N ARG A 248 -11.68 2.34 -10.65
CA ARG A 248 -12.42 1.95 -9.45
C ARG A 248 -12.99 0.55 -9.57
N ILE A 249 -13.66 0.22 -10.67
CA ILE A 249 -14.19 -1.14 -10.91
C ILE A 249 -13.06 -2.17 -10.82
N LEU A 250 -11.94 -1.91 -11.50
CA LEU A 250 -10.77 -2.78 -11.48
C LEU A 250 -10.18 -2.92 -10.07
N THR A 251 -10.05 -1.81 -9.34
CA THR A 251 -9.52 -1.80 -7.97
C THR A 251 -10.39 -2.61 -7.02
N ARG A 252 -11.72 -2.44 -7.08
CA ARG A 252 -12.66 -3.21 -6.26
C ARG A 252 -12.55 -4.71 -6.56
N TRP A 253 -12.46 -5.07 -7.84
CA TRP A 253 -12.27 -6.46 -8.24
C TRP A 253 -10.94 -7.01 -7.73
N LEU A 254 -9.82 -6.31 -7.93
CA LEU A 254 -8.50 -6.69 -7.43
C LEU A 254 -8.47 -6.90 -5.92
N HIS A 255 -9.22 -6.08 -5.18
CA HIS A 255 -9.33 -6.17 -3.72
C HIS A 255 -10.24 -7.29 -3.23
N GLY A 256 -11.03 -7.91 -4.12
CA GLY A 256 -12.05 -8.88 -3.72
C GLY A 256 -13.17 -8.24 -2.92
N GLU A 257 -13.50 -6.97 -3.19
CA GLU A 257 -14.59 -6.29 -2.49
C GLU A 257 -15.94 -6.96 -2.76
N GLY A 258 -16.83 -6.90 -1.77
CA GLY A 258 -18.22 -7.31 -1.92
C GLY A 258 -18.91 -6.60 -3.09
N GLY A 259 -19.74 -7.34 -3.82
CA GLY A 259 -20.46 -6.85 -5.01
C GLY A 259 -19.67 -6.94 -6.32
N THR A 260 -18.45 -7.49 -6.29
CA THR A 260 -17.71 -7.87 -7.51
C THR A 260 -17.97 -9.34 -7.86
N TRP A 261 -17.78 -9.70 -9.12
CA TRP A 261 -17.89 -11.10 -9.54
C TRP A 261 -16.53 -11.79 -9.56
N ASP A 262 -16.53 -13.12 -9.42
CA ASP A 262 -15.34 -13.92 -9.62
C ASP A 262 -14.87 -13.86 -11.07
N ILE A 263 -15.80 -13.83 -12.03
CA ILE A 263 -15.54 -13.57 -13.44
C ILE A 263 -16.11 -12.19 -13.78
N GLU A 264 -15.25 -11.19 -13.78
CA GLU A 264 -15.59 -9.80 -14.11
C GLU A 264 -15.23 -9.52 -15.58
N THR A 265 -16.13 -8.86 -16.30
CA THR A 265 -15.92 -8.52 -17.71
C THR A 265 -15.89 -7.01 -17.88
N VAL A 266 -14.85 -6.50 -18.53
CA VAL A 266 -14.74 -5.08 -18.88
C VAL A 266 -14.55 -4.95 -20.38
N PHE A 267 -15.26 -4.01 -20.99
CA PHE A 267 -15.11 -3.70 -22.40
C PHE A 267 -14.30 -2.43 -22.55
N VAL A 268 -13.20 -2.51 -23.31
CA VAL A 268 -12.33 -1.38 -23.64
C VAL A 268 -12.23 -1.29 -25.16
N ARG A 269 -12.70 -0.18 -25.73
CA ARG A 269 -12.63 0.02 -27.17
C ARG A 269 -11.18 0.20 -27.61
N GLU A 270 -10.84 -0.28 -28.80
CA GLU A 270 -9.48 -0.23 -29.34
C GLU A 270 -8.98 1.21 -29.59
N ASP A 271 -9.91 2.12 -29.91
CA ASP A 271 -9.63 3.55 -30.10
C ASP A 271 -9.55 4.33 -28.78
N ASP A 272 -9.98 3.74 -27.66
CA ASP A 272 -9.97 4.38 -26.34
C ASP A 272 -8.62 4.23 -25.64
N ARG A 273 -7.70 5.11 -26.02
CA ARG A 273 -6.35 5.17 -25.45
C ARG A 273 -6.37 5.49 -23.95
N GLU A 274 -7.32 6.28 -23.46
CA GLU A 274 -7.38 6.65 -22.05
C GLU A 274 -7.79 5.47 -21.18
N ALA A 275 -8.80 4.70 -21.61
CA ALA A 275 -9.20 3.45 -20.96
C ALA A 275 -8.10 2.39 -21.01
N ALA A 276 -7.42 2.22 -22.15
CA ALA A 276 -6.29 1.30 -22.26
C ALA A 276 -5.14 1.68 -21.30
N VAL A 277 -4.79 2.97 -21.22
CA VAL A 277 -3.77 3.46 -20.28
C VAL A 277 -4.20 3.28 -18.83
N ALA A 278 -5.45 3.62 -18.48
CA ALA A 278 -5.96 3.46 -17.12
C ALA A 278 -5.96 2.00 -16.66
N LEU A 279 -6.47 1.09 -17.51
CA LEU A 279 -6.45 -0.35 -17.24
C LEU A 279 -5.03 -0.86 -16.96
N ARG A 280 -4.08 -0.59 -17.87
CA ARG A 280 -2.69 -1.04 -17.70
C ARG A 280 -2.00 -0.39 -16.50
N THR A 281 -2.32 0.88 -16.21
CA THR A 281 -1.80 1.60 -15.05
C THR A 281 -2.30 0.97 -13.75
N THR A 282 -3.60 0.71 -13.64
CA THR A 282 -4.19 0.06 -12.46
C THR A 282 -3.60 -1.33 -12.26
N LEU A 283 -3.48 -2.17 -13.29
CA LEU A 283 -2.83 -3.47 -13.12
C LEU A 283 -1.34 -3.38 -12.79
N SER A 284 -0.62 -2.39 -13.31
CA SER A 284 0.79 -2.17 -12.95
C SER A 284 0.94 -1.71 -11.50
N LEU A 285 0.02 -0.89 -10.98
CA LEU A 285 -0.02 -0.53 -9.56
C LEU A 285 -0.37 -1.73 -8.66
N ALA A 286 -1.13 -2.68 -9.18
CA ALA A 286 -1.48 -3.90 -8.48
C ALA A 286 -0.35 -4.93 -8.43
N ASP A 287 0.67 -4.82 -9.29
CA ASP A 287 1.83 -5.69 -9.33
C ASP A 287 2.92 -5.20 -8.36
N ARG A 288 3.37 -6.07 -7.44
CA ARG A 288 4.41 -5.76 -6.45
C ARG A 288 5.73 -5.31 -7.07
N GLU A 289 6.10 -5.86 -8.23
CA GLU A 289 7.36 -5.50 -8.88
C GLU A 289 7.29 -4.14 -9.57
N ARG A 290 6.08 -3.63 -9.86
CA ARG A 290 5.90 -2.38 -10.63
C ARG A 290 5.36 -1.24 -9.79
N SER A 291 4.63 -1.51 -8.71
CA SER A 291 4.07 -0.49 -7.83
C SER A 291 5.10 0.53 -7.32
N PRO A 292 6.33 0.15 -6.89
CA PRO A 292 7.25 1.13 -6.29
C PRO A 292 7.68 2.24 -7.27
N GLY A 293 7.86 1.88 -8.55
CA GLY A 293 8.22 2.82 -9.60
C GLY A 293 7.08 3.76 -10.02
N LEU A 294 5.85 3.49 -9.59
CA LEU A 294 4.64 4.25 -9.93
C LEU A 294 4.06 5.01 -8.73
N SER A 295 4.26 4.52 -7.50
CA SER A 295 3.79 5.13 -6.24
C SER A 295 4.62 6.34 -5.81
N THR A 296 5.91 6.36 -6.12
CA THR A 296 6.86 7.43 -5.72
C THR A 296 6.59 8.80 -6.36
N ALA A 297 5.73 8.87 -7.38
CA ALA A 297 5.40 10.11 -8.10
C ALA A 297 3.97 10.60 -7.84
N GLY A 298 3.64 10.95 -6.59
CA GLY A 298 2.46 11.76 -6.27
C GLY A 298 1.11 11.07 -6.39
N THR A 299 1.08 9.78 -6.71
CA THR A 299 -0.10 8.90 -6.67
C THR A 299 -0.34 8.36 -5.26
N ARG A 300 -0.19 9.23 -4.25
CA ARG A 300 -0.57 8.91 -2.87
C ARG A 300 -2.01 8.42 -2.92
N LEU A 301 -2.26 7.24 -2.34
CA LEU A 301 -3.57 6.62 -2.11
C LEU A 301 -4.67 7.68 -2.18
N SER A 302 -5.25 7.86 -3.37
CA SER A 302 -6.40 8.72 -3.45
C SER A 302 -7.48 7.99 -2.67
N ASP A 303 -7.99 8.63 -1.62
CA ASP A 303 -9.06 8.09 -0.76
C ASP A 303 -10.39 7.90 -1.52
N ASP A 304 -10.36 7.99 -2.84
CA ASP A 304 -11.41 7.60 -3.75
C ASP A 304 -11.33 6.12 -4.17
N GLY A 305 -10.28 5.41 -3.75
CA GLY A 305 -10.11 3.97 -3.93
C GLY A 305 -9.96 3.54 -5.38
N THR A 306 -9.30 4.37 -6.19
CA THR A 306 -8.90 4.06 -7.58
C THR A 306 -7.49 3.46 -7.69
N VAL A 307 -6.74 3.45 -6.57
CA VAL A 307 -5.41 2.87 -6.47
C VAL A 307 -5.51 1.46 -5.87
N PRO A 308 -5.10 0.42 -6.59
CA PRO A 308 -5.13 -0.95 -6.07
C PRO A 308 -3.97 -1.22 -5.12
N ARG A 309 -4.08 -2.35 -4.41
CA ARG A 309 -3.08 -2.79 -3.44
C ARG A 309 -1.96 -3.53 -4.17
N PRO A 310 -0.68 -3.26 -3.88
CA PRO A 310 0.42 -4.06 -4.41
C PRO A 310 0.26 -5.55 -4.09
N GLY A 311 0.41 -6.40 -5.10
CA GLY A 311 0.21 -7.85 -5.02
C GLY A 311 -1.24 -8.33 -5.07
N SER A 312 -2.18 -7.44 -5.41
CA SER A 312 -3.59 -7.79 -5.61
C SER A 312 -3.87 -8.47 -6.96
N ILE A 313 -2.93 -8.42 -7.90
CA ILE A 313 -2.96 -9.19 -9.16
C ILE A 313 -1.95 -10.34 -9.10
N GLY A 314 -2.37 -11.55 -9.52
CA GLY A 314 -1.52 -12.74 -9.58
C GLY A 314 -0.90 -12.98 -10.96
N LEU A 315 -1.63 -12.68 -12.04
CA LEU A 315 -1.16 -12.87 -13.41
C LEU A 315 -1.90 -11.97 -14.40
N ALA A 316 -1.22 -11.47 -15.43
CA ALA A 316 -1.84 -10.88 -16.62
C ALA A 316 -1.37 -11.58 -17.91
N VAL A 317 -2.31 -11.92 -18.80
CA VAL A 317 -2.02 -12.63 -20.06
C VAL A 317 -2.58 -11.87 -21.27
N PRO A 318 -1.74 -11.48 -22.26
CA PRO A 318 -2.18 -10.91 -23.52
C PRO A 318 -2.59 -12.02 -24.50
N ALA A 319 -3.86 -12.40 -24.50
CA ALA A 319 -4.38 -13.52 -25.28
C ALA A 319 -4.49 -13.25 -26.80
N ALA A 320 -4.40 -11.99 -27.23
CA ALA A 320 -4.49 -11.63 -28.65
C ALA A 320 -3.49 -12.42 -29.51
N GLY A 321 -4.00 -13.10 -30.54
CA GLY A 321 -3.19 -13.90 -31.47
C GLY A 321 -2.65 -15.23 -30.90
N MET A 322 -2.87 -15.54 -29.62
CA MET A 322 -2.39 -16.79 -29.02
C MET A 322 -3.24 -17.99 -29.49
N THR A 323 -2.56 -19.08 -29.81
CA THR A 323 -3.18 -20.39 -30.03
C THR A 323 -3.67 -21.00 -28.71
N HIS A 324 -4.42 -22.10 -28.78
CA HIS A 324 -4.92 -22.78 -27.58
C HIS A 324 -3.78 -23.26 -26.67
N GLU A 325 -2.72 -23.81 -27.26
CA GLU A 325 -1.56 -24.35 -26.53
C GLU A 325 -0.75 -23.26 -25.85
N GLU A 326 -0.49 -22.14 -26.55
CA GLU A 326 0.20 -20.98 -25.99
C GLU A 326 -0.58 -20.38 -24.83
N LEU A 327 -1.90 -20.25 -24.99
CA LEU A 327 -2.78 -19.71 -23.95
C LEU A 327 -2.85 -20.64 -22.73
N ALA A 328 -2.92 -21.95 -22.95
CA ALA A 328 -2.88 -22.95 -21.87
C ALA A 328 -1.55 -22.90 -21.11
N GLN A 329 -0.42 -22.82 -21.82
CA GLN A 329 0.90 -22.70 -21.22
C GLN A 329 1.08 -21.40 -20.42
N ALA A 330 0.47 -20.30 -20.86
CA ALA A 330 0.52 -19.01 -20.17
C ALA A 330 -0.36 -18.98 -18.91
N LEU A 331 -1.56 -19.56 -18.97
CA LEU A 331 -2.55 -19.49 -17.89
C LEU A 331 -2.42 -20.60 -16.83
N ASP A 332 -2.06 -21.82 -17.23
CA ASP A 332 -1.92 -22.98 -16.33
C ASP A 332 -0.59 -23.72 -16.62
N PRO A 333 0.57 -23.06 -16.41
CA PRO A 333 1.87 -23.67 -16.67
C PRO A 333 2.09 -24.89 -15.76
N GLN A 334 2.96 -25.82 -16.17
CA GLN A 334 3.40 -26.93 -15.33
C GLN A 334 4.80 -26.65 -14.74
N PRO A 335 4.99 -26.66 -13.40
CA PRO A 335 3.98 -26.90 -12.37
C PRO A 335 3.00 -25.71 -12.18
N PRO A 336 1.76 -25.97 -11.71
CA PRO A 336 0.73 -24.93 -11.56
C PRO A 336 1.16 -23.80 -10.63
N ARG A 337 0.80 -22.58 -10.99
CA ARG A 337 1.00 -21.40 -10.16
C ARG A 337 -0.16 -21.24 -9.18
N PRO A 338 0.10 -20.85 -7.93
CA PRO A 338 -0.96 -20.60 -6.96
C PRO A 338 -1.54 -19.18 -7.16
N LEU A 339 -2.33 -19.01 -8.22
CA LEU A 339 -2.89 -17.72 -8.64
C LEU A 339 -4.31 -17.53 -8.11
N SER A 340 -4.58 -16.40 -7.47
CA SER A 340 -5.91 -16.03 -6.98
C SER A 340 -6.65 -15.07 -7.92
N SER A 341 -5.93 -14.21 -8.64
CA SER A 341 -6.50 -13.21 -9.55
C SER A 341 -5.72 -13.17 -10.88
N ILE A 342 -6.45 -13.33 -11.98
CA ILE A 342 -5.90 -13.44 -13.34
C ILE A 342 -6.61 -12.45 -14.26
N ALA A 343 -5.86 -11.57 -14.91
CA ALA A 343 -6.36 -10.66 -15.94
C ALA A 343 -6.04 -11.22 -17.34
N VAL A 344 -7.05 -11.40 -18.18
CA VAL A 344 -6.90 -11.91 -19.54
C VAL A 344 -7.29 -10.82 -20.53
N PHE A 345 -6.31 -10.36 -21.28
CA PHE A 345 -6.44 -9.27 -22.24
C PHE A 345 -6.77 -9.79 -23.63
N ALA A 346 -7.81 -9.22 -24.23
CA ALA A 346 -8.26 -9.55 -25.58
C ALA A 346 -8.48 -11.06 -25.83
N PRO A 347 -9.13 -11.82 -24.92
CA PRO A 347 -9.45 -13.23 -25.21
C PRO A 347 -10.40 -13.37 -26.40
N ASP A 348 -11.14 -12.32 -26.73
CA ASP A 348 -11.95 -12.17 -27.95
C ASP A 348 -11.14 -12.12 -29.25
N ARG A 349 -9.81 -11.98 -29.14
CA ARG A 349 -8.88 -11.89 -30.27
C ARG A 349 -7.83 -13.00 -30.26
N ALA A 350 -8.03 -14.04 -29.45
CA ALA A 350 -7.17 -15.21 -29.50
C ALA A 350 -7.28 -15.89 -30.88
N ALA A 351 -6.20 -16.56 -31.31
CA ALA A 351 -6.25 -17.41 -32.50
C ALA A 351 -6.99 -18.73 -32.23
N ALA A 352 -7.13 -19.11 -30.96
CA ALA A 352 -7.95 -20.23 -30.51
C ALA A 352 -9.44 -19.98 -30.71
N ALA A 353 -10.22 -21.05 -30.88
CA ALA A 353 -11.68 -20.95 -30.96
C ALA A 353 -12.30 -20.45 -29.64
N PRO A 354 -13.35 -19.61 -29.65
CA PRO A 354 -13.96 -19.06 -28.44
C PRO A 354 -14.36 -20.10 -27.39
N GLU A 355 -14.82 -21.28 -27.82
CA GLU A 355 -15.19 -22.39 -26.95
C GLU A 355 -13.98 -22.97 -26.22
N GLN A 356 -12.84 -23.09 -26.91
CA GLN A 356 -11.60 -23.58 -26.34
C GLN A 356 -11.02 -22.60 -25.31
N VAL A 357 -11.13 -21.30 -25.58
CA VAL A 357 -10.77 -20.24 -24.63
C VAL A 357 -11.69 -20.30 -23.41
N GLY A 358 -13.00 -20.38 -23.62
CA GLY A 358 -14.00 -20.49 -22.55
C GLY A 358 -13.79 -21.71 -21.64
N GLU A 359 -13.47 -22.87 -22.21
CA GLU A 359 -13.17 -24.10 -21.47
C GLU A 359 -11.93 -23.94 -20.57
N LEU A 360 -10.86 -23.33 -21.10
CA LEU A 360 -9.64 -23.08 -20.33
C LEU A 360 -9.90 -22.12 -19.16
N LEU A 361 -10.61 -21.01 -19.42
CA LEU A 361 -10.96 -20.03 -18.39
C LEU A 361 -11.88 -20.64 -17.33
N ARG A 362 -12.88 -21.44 -17.72
CA ARG A 362 -13.78 -22.10 -16.77
C ARG A 362 -13.02 -23.05 -15.84
N ARG A 363 -12.08 -23.84 -16.36
CA ARG A 363 -11.23 -24.70 -15.52
C ARG A 363 -10.44 -23.94 -14.46
N LEU A 364 -9.98 -22.73 -14.77
CA LEU A 364 -9.31 -21.87 -13.78
C LEU A 364 -10.29 -21.35 -12.72
N ALA A 365 -11.47 -20.90 -13.16
CA ALA A 365 -12.53 -20.44 -12.27
C ALA A 365 -13.01 -21.56 -11.32
N ASP A 366 -13.18 -22.78 -11.82
CA ASP A 366 -13.57 -23.96 -11.03
C ASP A 366 -12.50 -24.33 -9.98
N ARG A 367 -11.24 -23.95 -10.20
CA ARG A 367 -10.14 -24.11 -9.24
C ARG A 367 -10.03 -22.93 -8.25
N GLY A 368 -10.96 -21.98 -8.31
CA GLY A 368 -11.05 -20.82 -7.42
C GLY A 368 -10.30 -19.58 -7.91
N ALA A 369 -9.83 -19.53 -9.16
CA ALA A 369 -9.22 -18.32 -9.71
C ALA A 369 -10.29 -17.28 -10.05
N ARG A 370 -10.07 -16.04 -9.63
CA ARG A 370 -10.88 -14.90 -10.06
C ARG A 370 -10.34 -14.39 -11.39
N LEU A 371 -11.21 -14.21 -12.37
CA LEU A 371 -10.88 -13.82 -13.73
C LEU A 371 -11.39 -12.41 -14.05
N LEU A 372 -10.51 -11.58 -14.60
CA LEU A 372 -10.87 -10.31 -15.23
C LEU A 372 -10.68 -10.46 -16.73
N LEU A 373 -11.77 -10.33 -17.49
CA LEU A 373 -11.76 -10.42 -18.96
C LEU A 373 -11.84 -9.03 -19.56
N VAL A 374 -10.81 -8.65 -20.32
CA VAL A 374 -10.77 -7.37 -21.02
C VAL A 374 -11.09 -7.61 -22.49
N LEU A 375 -12.33 -7.36 -22.87
CA LEU A 375 -12.84 -7.58 -24.23
C LEU A 375 -12.80 -6.29 -25.05
N HIS A 376 -12.58 -6.40 -26.36
CA HIS A 376 -12.61 -5.25 -27.28
C HIS A 376 -13.91 -5.15 -28.09
N GLY A 377 -14.70 -6.23 -28.12
CA GLY A 377 -16.03 -6.25 -28.74
C GLY A 377 -16.92 -7.36 -28.18
N PRO A 378 -18.21 -7.40 -28.59
CA PRO A 378 -19.14 -8.45 -28.18
C PRO A 378 -18.64 -9.84 -28.58
N GLN A 379 -18.73 -10.80 -27.66
CA GLN A 379 -18.39 -12.22 -27.88
C GLN A 379 -19.41 -13.14 -27.21
N PRO A 380 -20.59 -13.34 -27.82
CA PRO A 380 -21.66 -14.15 -27.25
C PRO A 380 -21.24 -15.58 -26.95
N GLU A 381 -20.43 -16.21 -27.82
CA GLU A 381 -20.01 -17.60 -27.70
C GLU A 381 -19.06 -17.79 -26.50
N LEU A 382 -18.08 -16.88 -26.34
CA LEU A 382 -17.17 -16.91 -25.20
C LEU A 382 -17.91 -16.63 -23.89
N THR A 383 -18.71 -15.56 -23.87
CA THR A 383 -19.37 -15.10 -22.64
C THR A 383 -20.54 -15.98 -22.22
N GLY A 384 -21.34 -16.51 -23.16
CA GLY A 384 -22.45 -17.42 -22.88
C GLY A 384 -21.99 -18.76 -22.31
N ASN A 385 -20.80 -19.21 -22.69
CA ASN A 385 -20.17 -20.38 -22.09
C ASN A 385 -19.66 -20.10 -20.67
N LEU A 386 -19.08 -18.93 -20.42
CA LEU A 386 -18.32 -18.67 -19.21
C LEU A 386 -19.15 -18.04 -18.08
N LEU A 387 -20.13 -17.21 -18.41
CA LEU A 387 -20.94 -16.48 -17.44
C LEU A 387 -22.20 -17.27 -17.04
N PRO A 388 -22.64 -17.19 -15.78
CA PRO A 388 -23.85 -17.88 -15.34
C PRO A 388 -25.11 -17.33 -16.02
N PRO A 389 -26.17 -18.16 -16.16
CA PRO A 389 -27.45 -17.69 -16.66
C PRO A 389 -28.00 -16.58 -15.76
N GLY A 390 -28.61 -15.55 -16.37
CA GLY A 390 -29.15 -14.40 -15.64
C GLY A 390 -28.13 -13.30 -15.31
N ARG A 391 -26.84 -13.47 -15.66
CA ARG A 391 -25.78 -12.46 -15.41
C ARG A 391 -26.18 -11.05 -15.86
N THR A 392 -26.86 -10.91 -17.00
CA THR A 392 -27.30 -9.60 -17.52
C THR A 392 -28.33 -8.92 -16.60
N LEU A 393 -29.25 -9.69 -16.01
CA LEU A 393 -30.24 -9.16 -15.05
C LEU A 393 -29.59 -8.74 -13.73
N GLU A 394 -28.64 -9.54 -13.24
CA GLU A 394 -27.84 -9.19 -12.06
C GLU A 394 -27.03 -7.92 -12.29
N TRP A 395 -26.43 -7.77 -13.48
CA TRP A 395 -25.70 -6.55 -13.86
C TRP A 395 -26.60 -5.33 -13.87
N LEU A 396 -27.81 -5.44 -14.44
CA LEU A 396 -28.79 -4.35 -14.45
C LEU A 396 -29.18 -3.94 -13.03
N ALA A 397 -29.41 -4.90 -12.13
CA ALA A 397 -29.69 -4.60 -10.72
C ALA A 397 -28.50 -3.88 -10.05
N ARG A 398 -27.27 -4.38 -10.29
CA ARG A 398 -26.02 -3.78 -9.81
C ARG A 398 -25.81 -2.34 -10.32
N LEU A 399 -26.20 -2.07 -11.57
CA LEU A 399 -26.15 -0.73 -12.17
C LEU A 399 -27.21 0.19 -11.56
N GLY A 400 -28.43 -0.31 -11.36
CA GLY A 400 -29.53 0.40 -10.71
C GLY A 400 -29.15 0.86 -9.30
N GLU A 401 -28.59 -0.03 -8.48
CA GLU A 401 -28.11 0.32 -7.12
C GLU A 401 -27.08 1.45 -7.14
N ARG A 402 -26.15 1.44 -8.10
CA ARG A 402 -25.17 2.52 -8.26
C ARG A 402 -25.80 3.84 -8.70
N ALA A 403 -26.76 3.79 -9.61
CA ALA A 403 -27.49 4.99 -10.06
C ALA A 403 -28.30 5.61 -8.90
N ASP A 404 -28.93 4.77 -8.07
CA ASP A 404 -29.62 5.19 -6.85
C ASP A 404 -28.67 5.85 -5.85
N ARG A 405 -27.51 5.22 -5.60
CA ARG A 405 -26.47 5.78 -4.73
C ARG A 405 -25.94 7.12 -5.26
N LEU A 406 -25.77 7.28 -6.58
CA LEU A 406 -25.41 8.56 -7.18
C LEU A 406 -26.48 9.62 -6.90
N SER A 407 -27.76 9.30 -7.12
CA SER A 407 -28.89 10.20 -6.84
C SER A 407 -28.97 10.60 -5.36
N GLU A 408 -28.72 9.67 -4.44
CA GLU A 408 -28.60 9.92 -2.99
C GLU A 408 -27.45 10.87 -2.66
N THR A 409 -26.28 10.62 -3.24
CA THR A 409 -25.08 11.44 -3.04
C THR A 409 -25.32 12.87 -3.54
N GLU A 410 -25.94 13.04 -4.71
CA GLU A 410 -26.30 14.37 -5.23
C GLU A 410 -27.31 15.10 -4.32
N ARG A 411 -28.29 14.39 -3.74
CA ARG A 411 -29.23 14.95 -2.77
C ARG A 411 -28.51 15.45 -1.52
N SER A 412 -27.58 14.65 -0.99
CA SER A 412 -26.76 15.01 0.17
C SER A 412 -25.87 16.23 -0.11
N ILE A 413 -25.22 16.29 -1.28
CA ILE A 413 -24.45 17.46 -1.72
C ILE A 413 -25.31 18.73 -1.74
N ARG A 414 -26.52 18.67 -2.30
CA ARG A 414 -27.44 19.82 -2.32
C ARG A 414 -27.84 20.26 -0.91
N ASP A 415 -28.05 19.31 0.00
CA ASP A 415 -28.36 19.64 1.39
C ASP A 415 -27.19 20.32 2.11
N LEU A 416 -25.99 19.75 2.02
CA LEU A 416 -24.77 20.32 2.57
C LEU A 416 -24.47 21.72 2.00
N HIS A 417 -24.61 21.88 0.68
CA HIS A 417 -24.43 23.17 0.02
C HIS A 417 -25.43 24.21 0.55
N ARG A 418 -26.72 23.86 0.70
CA ARG A 418 -27.72 24.78 1.29
C ARG A 418 -27.38 25.20 2.72
N ARG A 419 -26.79 24.30 3.53
CA ARG A 419 -26.38 24.60 4.91
C ARG A 419 -25.14 25.50 4.98
N LEU A 420 -24.20 25.33 4.06
CA LEU A 420 -22.90 26.01 4.06
C LEU A 420 -22.88 27.33 3.29
N ALA A 421 -23.63 27.44 2.18
CA ALA A 421 -23.60 28.61 1.31
C ALA A 421 -23.86 29.95 2.00
N PRO A 422 -24.70 30.06 3.05
CA PRO A 422 -24.85 31.32 3.78
C PRO A 422 -23.64 31.73 4.64
N ARG A 423 -22.66 30.84 4.85
CA ARG A 423 -21.59 30.98 5.85
C ARG A 423 -20.17 30.83 5.30
N VAL A 424 -19.99 30.09 4.20
CA VAL A 424 -18.66 29.78 3.66
C VAL A 424 -18.61 30.04 2.16
N THR A 425 -17.50 30.59 1.69
CA THR A 425 -17.18 30.77 0.26
C THR A 425 -15.68 30.56 0.02
N PRO A 426 -15.24 30.09 -1.17
CA PRO A 426 -16.04 29.50 -2.24
C PRO A 426 -16.49 28.07 -1.90
N LEU A 427 -17.63 27.65 -2.45
CA LEU A 427 -18.10 26.26 -2.38
C LEU A 427 -18.18 25.65 -3.78
N PRO A 428 -17.96 24.33 -3.92
CA PRO A 428 -18.15 23.64 -5.19
C PRO A 428 -19.62 23.70 -5.63
N VAL A 429 -19.85 23.90 -6.93
CA VAL A 429 -21.19 23.90 -7.52
C VAL A 429 -21.80 22.50 -7.41
N PRO A 430 -23.03 22.35 -6.89
CA PRO A 430 -23.68 21.05 -6.78
C PRO A 430 -24.02 20.50 -8.18
N PRO A 431 -23.77 19.22 -8.45
CA PRO A 431 -24.18 18.59 -9.70
C PRO A 431 -25.71 18.52 -9.81
N THR A 432 -26.22 18.59 -11.05
CA THR A 432 -27.65 18.56 -11.35
C THR A 432 -28.03 17.32 -12.13
N ALA A 433 -28.91 16.51 -11.54
CA ALA A 433 -29.69 15.44 -12.15
C ALA A 433 -28.92 14.27 -12.80
N ARG A 434 -27.61 14.09 -12.54
CA ARG A 434 -26.87 12.97 -13.15
C ARG A 434 -27.32 11.61 -12.63
N GLY A 435 -27.77 11.55 -11.37
CA GLY A 435 -28.36 10.33 -10.81
C GLY A 435 -29.66 9.94 -11.51
N ALA A 436 -30.53 10.91 -11.80
CA ALA A 436 -31.80 10.66 -12.50
C ALA A 436 -31.56 10.23 -13.96
N ASP A 437 -30.59 10.86 -14.64
CA ASP A 437 -30.19 10.46 -15.99
C ASP A 437 -29.67 9.01 -16.01
N ALA A 438 -28.84 8.62 -15.03
CA ALA A 438 -28.33 7.26 -14.89
C ALA A 438 -29.43 6.22 -14.61
N GLN A 439 -30.42 6.58 -13.78
CA GLN A 439 -31.59 5.73 -13.52
C GLN A 439 -32.41 5.52 -14.80
N LEU A 440 -32.68 6.59 -15.55
CA LEU A 440 -33.39 6.50 -16.83
C LEU A 440 -32.64 5.62 -17.83
N TRP A 441 -31.33 5.78 -17.93
CA TRP A 441 -30.50 4.96 -18.80
C TRP A 441 -30.53 3.47 -18.40
N THR A 442 -30.51 3.18 -17.10
CA THR A 442 -30.66 1.80 -16.60
C THR A 442 -32.00 1.17 -17.00
N VAL A 443 -33.09 1.95 -16.96
CA VAL A 443 -34.42 1.49 -17.43
C VAL A 443 -34.42 1.22 -18.94
N GLN A 444 -33.76 2.06 -19.73
CA GLN A 444 -33.62 1.85 -21.18
C GLN A 444 -32.86 0.56 -21.48
N LEU A 445 -31.73 0.32 -20.80
CA LEU A 445 -30.95 -0.91 -20.94
C LEU A 445 -31.75 -2.16 -20.51
N ALA A 446 -32.59 -2.05 -19.47
CA ALA A 446 -33.46 -3.14 -19.06
C ALA A 446 -34.54 -3.47 -20.11
N ALA A 447 -35.01 -2.48 -20.88
CA ALA A 447 -35.93 -2.71 -21.98
C ALA A 447 -35.23 -3.38 -23.18
N GLU A 448 -34.00 -2.95 -23.50
CA GLU A 448 -33.17 -3.57 -24.55
C GLU A 448 -32.77 -5.01 -24.21
N GLN A 449 -32.46 -5.30 -22.95
CA GLN A 449 -32.11 -6.65 -22.51
C GLN A 449 -33.21 -7.66 -22.83
N ARG A 450 -34.49 -7.30 -22.68
CA ARG A 450 -35.62 -8.18 -23.00
C ARG A 450 -35.74 -8.51 -24.48
N GLN A 451 -35.05 -7.76 -25.33
CA GLN A 451 -35.00 -7.97 -26.77
C GLN A 451 -33.77 -8.80 -27.18
N ASP A 452 -32.97 -9.30 -26.22
CA ASP A 452 -31.75 -10.10 -26.40
C ASP A 452 -30.76 -9.53 -27.42
N GLY A 453 -30.45 -8.23 -27.26
CA GLY A 453 -29.43 -7.56 -28.08
C GLY A 453 -28.03 -8.20 -27.90
N PRO A 454 -27.29 -8.49 -28.98
CA PRO A 454 -25.98 -9.17 -28.90
C PRO A 454 -24.88 -8.34 -28.24
N ASP A 455 -25.09 -7.02 -28.08
CA ASP A 455 -24.13 -6.08 -27.51
C ASP A 455 -24.45 -5.64 -26.06
N ILE A 456 -25.47 -6.25 -25.43
CA ILE A 456 -25.98 -5.78 -24.13
C ILE A 456 -24.92 -5.74 -23.03
N LEU A 457 -24.03 -6.74 -22.96
CA LEU A 457 -22.95 -6.78 -21.97
C LEU A 457 -21.94 -5.63 -22.16
N GLN A 458 -21.66 -5.26 -23.41
CA GLN A 458 -20.78 -4.14 -23.73
C GLN A 458 -21.40 -2.82 -23.26
N LYS A 459 -22.69 -2.59 -23.55
CA LYS A 459 -23.43 -1.41 -23.11
C LYS A 459 -23.49 -1.33 -21.59
N LEU A 460 -23.74 -2.45 -20.90
CA LEU A 460 -23.77 -2.51 -19.43
C LEU A 460 -22.41 -2.16 -18.81
N SER A 461 -21.32 -2.70 -19.36
CA SER A 461 -19.97 -2.38 -18.88
C SER A 461 -19.63 -0.90 -19.06
N GLN A 462 -19.97 -0.30 -20.21
CA GLN A 462 -19.76 1.12 -20.47
C GLN A 462 -20.62 2.00 -19.55
N ALA A 463 -21.87 1.61 -19.33
CA ALA A 463 -22.77 2.31 -18.42
C ALA A 463 -22.28 2.27 -16.98
N GLU A 464 -21.83 1.11 -16.52
CA GLU A 464 -21.25 0.96 -15.18
C GLU A 464 -20.00 1.82 -14.99
N GLN A 465 -19.08 1.83 -15.97
CA GLN A 465 -17.89 2.68 -15.93
C GLN A 465 -18.26 4.16 -15.84
N ALA A 466 -19.23 4.62 -16.63
CA ALA A 466 -19.69 6.02 -16.61
C ALA A 466 -20.39 6.41 -15.31
N VAL A 467 -21.27 5.55 -14.78
CA VAL A 467 -21.98 5.81 -13.52
C VAL A 467 -21.00 5.81 -12.33
N GLU A 468 -20.05 4.87 -12.29
CA GLU A 468 -19.02 4.84 -11.25
C GLU A 468 -18.15 6.10 -11.28
N GLU A 469 -17.80 6.59 -12.48
CA GLU A 469 -17.04 7.84 -12.61
C GLU A 469 -17.82 9.05 -12.07
N LEU A 470 -19.12 9.16 -12.39
CA LEU A 470 -19.98 10.21 -11.86
C LEU A 470 -20.11 10.11 -10.34
N LEU A 471 -20.24 8.89 -9.81
CA LEU A 471 -20.31 8.64 -8.38
C LEU A 471 -19.03 9.06 -7.65
N LEU A 472 -17.85 8.74 -8.20
CA LEU A 472 -16.57 9.16 -7.63
C LEU A 472 -16.43 10.69 -7.58
N ARG A 473 -16.85 11.38 -8.65
CA ARG A 473 -16.85 12.84 -8.72
C ARG A 473 -17.80 13.43 -7.68
N ALA A 474 -19.02 12.90 -7.57
CA ALA A 474 -20.00 13.35 -6.58
C ALA A 474 -19.50 13.10 -5.15
N ALA A 475 -18.99 11.91 -4.85
CA ALA A 475 -18.45 11.57 -3.53
C ALA A 475 -17.29 12.47 -3.11
N ARG A 476 -16.42 12.88 -4.06
CA ARG A 476 -15.34 13.84 -3.78
C ARG A 476 -15.88 15.21 -3.38
N ILE A 477 -16.90 15.71 -4.08
CA ILE A 477 -17.57 16.97 -3.74
C ILE A 477 -18.22 16.86 -2.36
N GLU A 478 -18.95 15.77 -2.10
CA GLU A 478 -19.62 15.54 -0.82
C GLU A 478 -18.62 15.51 0.35
N ARG A 479 -17.51 14.76 0.22
CA ARG A 479 -16.44 14.73 1.23
C ARG A 479 -15.86 16.13 1.48
N GLY A 480 -15.60 16.91 0.43
CA GLY A 480 -15.14 18.29 0.56
C GLY A 480 -16.10 19.18 1.35
N LEU A 481 -17.40 19.08 1.08
CA LEU A 481 -18.43 19.81 1.81
C LEU A 481 -18.55 19.34 3.27
N ARG A 482 -18.48 18.04 3.55
CA ARG A 482 -18.48 17.51 4.92
C ARG A 482 -17.28 18.02 5.72
N ASN A 483 -16.08 17.93 5.14
CA ASN A 483 -14.86 18.45 5.78
C ASN A 483 -14.96 19.95 6.08
N THR A 484 -15.58 20.72 5.17
CA THR A 484 -15.85 22.15 5.38
C THR A 484 -16.81 22.37 6.55
N LEU A 485 -17.89 21.59 6.64
CA LEU A 485 -18.83 21.67 7.75
C LEU A 485 -18.17 21.33 9.08
N ASP A 486 -17.39 20.24 9.13
CA ASP A 486 -16.67 19.81 10.32
C ASP A 486 -15.65 20.87 10.77
N ALA A 487 -14.96 21.52 9.83
CA ALA A 487 -14.07 22.62 10.13
C ALA A 487 -14.81 23.81 10.77
N VAL A 488 -15.94 24.24 10.20
CA VAL A 488 -16.75 25.33 10.77
C VAL A 488 -17.24 24.99 12.18
N LEU A 489 -17.73 23.76 12.40
CA LEU A 489 -18.19 23.32 13.72
C LEU A 489 -17.04 23.27 14.73
N ARG A 490 -15.88 22.77 14.33
CA ARG A 490 -14.66 22.75 15.15
C ARG A 490 -14.24 24.17 15.55
N LEU A 491 -14.19 25.10 14.61
CA LEU A 491 -13.80 26.49 14.86
C LEU A 491 -14.76 27.19 15.84
N ARG A 492 -16.06 26.95 15.71
CA ARG A 492 -17.06 27.45 16.69
C ARG A 492 -16.84 26.86 18.08
N GLY A 493 -16.56 25.56 18.16
CA GLY A 493 -16.24 24.89 19.42
C GLY A 493 -15.00 25.49 20.08
N LEU A 494 -13.91 25.65 19.32
CA LEU A 494 -12.65 26.26 19.81
C LEU A 494 -12.87 27.69 20.31
N LEU A 495 -13.60 28.50 19.55
CA LEU A 495 -13.92 29.88 19.93
C LEU A 495 -14.71 29.92 21.25
N GLY A 496 -15.73 29.07 21.39
CA GLY A 496 -16.55 28.98 22.59
C GLY A 496 -15.77 28.51 23.82
N VAL A 497 -14.93 27.47 23.69
CA VAL A 497 -14.09 26.95 24.79
C VAL A 497 -13.09 28.01 25.25
N ALA A 498 -12.42 28.68 24.32
CA ALA A 498 -11.43 29.70 24.64
C ALA A 498 -12.06 30.95 25.30
N GLN A 499 -13.26 31.35 24.85
CA GLN A 499 -14.03 32.40 25.50
C GLN A 499 -14.44 32.02 26.92
N ALA A 500 -14.95 30.80 27.12
CA ALA A 500 -15.31 30.31 28.45
C ALA A 500 -14.11 30.27 29.41
N ARG A 501 -12.93 29.88 28.91
CA ARG A 501 -11.68 29.89 29.67
C ARG A 501 -11.30 31.30 30.11
N LEU A 502 -11.36 32.30 29.24
CA LEU A 502 -11.12 33.70 29.64
C LEU A 502 -12.09 34.17 30.73
N GLY A 503 -13.38 33.84 30.61
CA GLY A 503 -14.40 34.18 31.61
C GLY A 503 -14.12 33.55 32.98
N ALA A 504 -13.69 32.29 33.01
CA ALA A 504 -13.32 31.60 34.26
C ALA A 504 -12.15 32.28 35.00
N HIS A 505 -11.23 32.92 34.26
CA HIS A 505 -10.12 33.69 34.82
C HIS A 505 -10.43 35.19 35.01
N ARG A 506 -11.66 35.63 34.75
CA ARG A 506 -12.09 37.05 34.80
C ARG A 506 -11.24 37.96 33.92
N ARG A 507 -10.89 37.50 32.72
CA ARG A 507 -10.07 38.21 31.71
C ARG A 507 -10.80 38.43 30.38
N ASP A 508 -12.10 38.20 30.36
CA ASP A 508 -12.98 38.32 29.19
C ASP A 508 -13.10 39.76 28.66
N GLU A 509 -12.86 40.77 29.50
CA GLU A 509 -12.88 42.19 29.10
C GLU A 509 -11.54 42.69 28.50
N HIS A 510 -10.52 41.84 28.35
CA HIS A 510 -9.23 42.29 27.83
C HIS A 510 -9.38 42.86 26.40
N PRO A 511 -9.02 44.13 26.13
CA PRO A 511 -9.37 44.81 24.87
C PRO A 511 -8.91 44.09 23.60
N GLU A 512 -7.74 43.46 23.63
CA GLU A 512 -7.21 42.68 22.51
C GLU A 512 -7.95 41.36 22.30
N ALA A 513 -8.37 40.70 23.39
CA ALA A 513 -9.13 39.46 23.32
C ALA A 513 -10.53 39.73 22.75
N VAL A 514 -11.18 40.82 23.20
CA VAL A 514 -12.47 41.26 22.67
C VAL A 514 -12.38 41.55 21.17
N ARG A 515 -11.34 42.27 20.71
CA ARG A 515 -11.15 42.55 19.28
C ARG A 515 -11.01 41.28 18.44
N HIS A 516 -10.14 40.35 18.84
CA HIS A 516 -9.94 39.10 18.10
C HIS A 516 -11.15 38.18 18.17
N TYR A 517 -11.84 38.12 19.32
CA TYR A 517 -13.09 37.38 19.47
C TYR A 517 -14.17 37.93 18.54
N SER A 518 -14.42 39.24 18.53
CA SER A 518 -15.43 39.84 17.67
C SER A 518 -15.12 39.67 16.18
N ALA A 519 -13.84 39.70 15.78
CA ALA A 519 -13.45 39.43 14.40
C ALA A 519 -13.74 37.97 14.00
N ALA A 520 -13.33 37.01 14.83
CA ALA A 520 -13.57 35.58 14.59
C ALA A 520 -15.07 35.25 14.60
N GLN A 521 -15.82 35.79 15.57
CA GLN A 521 -17.26 35.61 15.69
C GLN A 521 -17.96 36.13 14.44
N ARG A 522 -17.59 37.33 13.96
CA ARG A 522 -18.15 37.93 12.74
C ARG A 522 -17.98 37.01 11.53
N LEU A 523 -16.77 36.53 11.28
CA LEU A 523 -16.50 35.64 10.14
C LEU A 523 -17.27 34.31 10.24
N LEU A 524 -17.52 33.82 11.46
CA LEU A 524 -18.28 32.59 11.69
C LEU A 524 -19.81 32.75 11.63
N THR A 525 -20.33 33.97 11.76
CA THR A 525 -21.79 34.21 11.87
C THR A 525 -22.36 35.16 10.85
N GLU A 526 -21.60 36.14 10.38
CA GLU A 526 -22.05 37.19 9.47
C GLU A 526 -21.59 36.87 8.03
N GLY A 527 -22.51 36.32 7.25
CA GLY A 527 -22.36 36.11 5.80
C GLY A 527 -21.35 35.01 5.40
N PRO A 528 -21.19 34.80 4.09
CA PRO A 528 -20.22 33.85 3.58
C PRO A 528 -18.80 34.41 3.68
N SER A 529 -17.96 33.76 4.49
CA SER A 529 -16.55 34.11 4.67
C SER A 529 -15.62 33.04 4.08
N ASP A 530 -14.40 33.44 3.75
CA ASP A 530 -13.35 32.48 3.38
C ASP A 530 -12.98 31.61 4.60
N LEU A 531 -12.94 30.29 4.42
CA LEU A 531 -12.66 29.36 5.52
C LEU A 531 -11.26 29.58 6.08
N ALA A 532 -10.26 29.80 5.22
CA ALA A 532 -8.89 30.01 5.67
C ALA A 532 -8.73 31.35 6.39
N GLU A 533 -9.47 32.38 5.99
CA GLU A 533 -9.57 33.64 6.73
C GLU A 533 -10.19 33.45 8.12
N THR A 534 -11.25 32.66 8.19
CA THR A 534 -11.93 32.32 9.44
C THR A 534 -11.01 31.54 10.39
N GLU A 535 -10.26 30.56 9.88
CA GLU A 535 -9.26 29.80 10.64
C GLU A 535 -8.19 30.72 11.23
N ARG A 536 -7.62 31.63 10.41
CA ARG A 536 -6.62 32.60 10.88
C ARG A 536 -7.15 33.51 11.99
N ALA A 537 -8.41 33.95 11.90
CA ALA A 537 -9.02 34.80 12.91
C ALA A 537 -9.22 34.07 14.24
N VAL A 538 -9.68 32.81 14.21
CA VAL A 538 -9.83 31.98 15.42
C VAL A 538 -8.46 31.69 16.04
N GLU A 539 -7.45 31.33 15.24
CA GLU A 539 -6.10 31.12 15.75
C GLU A 539 -5.50 32.38 16.39
N ALA A 540 -5.73 33.56 15.82
CA ALA A 540 -5.28 34.82 16.40
C ALA A 540 -5.91 35.05 17.79
N PHE A 541 -7.20 34.73 17.95
CA PHE A 541 -7.86 34.75 19.25
C PHE A 541 -7.25 33.73 20.21
N LEU A 542 -7.06 32.47 19.79
CA LEU A 542 -6.45 31.43 20.62
C LEU A 542 -5.04 31.80 21.11
N ARG A 543 -4.19 32.35 20.23
CA ARG A 543 -2.86 32.86 20.59
C ARG A 543 -2.93 33.98 21.63
N THR A 544 -3.92 34.88 21.48
CA THR A 544 -4.15 35.97 22.43
C THR A 544 -4.59 35.45 23.80
N VAL A 545 -5.49 34.47 23.82
CA VAL A 545 -5.95 33.81 25.05
C VAL A 545 -4.78 33.14 25.77
N HIS A 546 -3.95 32.38 25.05
CA HIS A 546 -2.78 31.71 25.63
C HIS A 546 -1.83 32.72 26.26
N ARG A 547 -1.47 33.79 25.54
CA ARG A 547 -0.61 34.85 26.05
C ARG A 547 -1.18 35.53 27.30
N ILE A 548 -2.47 35.91 27.31
CA ILE A 548 -3.09 36.59 28.46
C ILE A 548 -3.12 35.69 29.71
N LEU A 549 -3.31 34.39 29.54
CA LEU A 549 -3.39 33.45 30.65
C LEU A 549 -2.00 33.03 31.15
N ASP A 550 -1.00 32.99 30.27
CA ASP A 550 0.39 32.69 30.62
C ASP A 550 1.11 33.90 31.22
N ASP A 551 0.75 35.13 30.81
CA ASP A 551 1.24 36.40 31.39
C ASP A 551 0.58 36.74 32.74
N GLY A 552 -0.21 35.83 33.32
CA GLY A 552 -0.84 35.99 34.65
C GLY A 552 0.19 35.87 35.80
N PRO A 553 0.17 36.76 36.81
CA PRO A 553 1.21 36.80 37.83
C PRO A 553 1.11 35.61 38.79
N GLY A 554 2.11 34.73 38.74
CA GLY A 554 2.31 33.63 39.68
C GLY A 554 3.78 33.42 40.01
N THR A 555 4.42 34.41 40.63
CA THR A 555 5.59 34.30 41.56
C THR A 555 5.97 35.69 42.10
N GLY A 556 5.01 36.41 42.67
CA GLY A 556 5.26 37.57 43.54
C GLY A 556 5.46 37.11 44.99
N GLY A 557 6.42 36.21 45.21
CA GLY A 557 6.86 35.86 46.56
C GLY A 557 7.68 37.01 47.12
N THR A 558 7.14 37.67 48.14
CA THR A 558 7.75 38.76 48.90
C THR A 558 9.19 38.45 49.28
N ARG A 559 10.16 39.03 48.57
CA ARG A 559 11.52 39.26 49.06
C ARG A 559 11.67 40.77 49.27
N ALA A 560 11.27 41.22 50.46
CA ALA A 560 11.74 42.49 50.98
C ALA A 560 13.21 42.30 51.35
N ALA A 561 14.09 43.01 50.64
CA ALA A 561 15.45 43.24 51.06
C ALA A 561 15.44 44.18 52.27
N GLY A 562 15.99 43.72 53.38
CA GLY A 562 16.49 44.55 54.46
C GLY A 562 17.94 44.16 54.68
N ASP A 563 18.85 44.92 54.09
CA ASP A 563 20.28 44.85 54.38
C ASP A 563 20.59 45.58 55.70
N ALA A 564 21.58 45.02 56.41
CA ALA A 564 22.41 45.58 57.47
C ALA A 564 22.09 45.16 58.93
N CYS A 565 22.87 44.20 59.46
CA CYS A 565 24.01 44.52 60.33
C CYS A 565 24.75 43.25 60.78
N ALA A 566 26.04 43.43 60.98
CA ALA A 566 27.01 42.44 61.41
C ALA A 566 26.87 42.01 62.88
N GLU A 567 27.73 41.05 63.23
CA GLU A 567 28.26 40.72 64.56
C GLU A 567 27.58 39.62 65.40
N ASP A 568 28.42 38.62 65.66
CA ASP A 568 28.70 37.96 66.93
C ASP A 568 27.77 36.89 67.53
N ALA A 569 28.40 35.70 67.61
CA ALA A 569 28.69 34.95 68.84
C ALA A 569 27.58 34.09 69.48
N ASP A 570 27.90 32.79 69.44
CA ASP A 570 27.94 31.87 70.59
C ASP A 570 26.65 31.16 71.04
N ARG A 571 26.83 29.83 71.17
CA ARG A 571 26.00 28.77 71.80
C ARG A 571 24.97 28.03 70.97
#